data_AF-A0A1L8EAV3-F1
#
_entry.id   AF-A0A1L8EAV3-F1
#
_cell.length_a   1.000
_cell.length_b   1.000
_cell.length_c   1.000
_cell.angle_alpha   90.00
_cell.angle_beta   90.00
_cell.angle_gamma   90.00
#
_symmetry.space_group_name_H-M   'P 1'
#
loop_
_entity.id
_entity.type
_entity.pdbx_description
1 polymer ?
#
loop_
_entity_poly.entity_id
_entity_poly.type
_entity_poly.pdbx_seq_one_letter_code
_entity_poly.pdbx_strand_id
1 'polypeptide(L)'
;MKIYAVCLIVFAIAVACQAQGNQALNNNPAYTGQPGCQTEEEVTLALYPHFRLRNAYWRCSVLGQPATLEVCPVAEGFLEPLRACVPWGLWYWTPTVAPPSAPLPPTLEVLA
;
A
#
# COMPACT_ATOMS: atom_id res chain seq x y z
N MET A 1 0.07 -33.29 40.89
CA MET A 1 1.20 -32.36 40.66
C MET A 1 1.66 -32.36 39.20
N LYS A 2 2.02 -33.50 38.60
CA LYS A 2 2.44 -33.60 37.19
C LYS A 2 1.38 -33.17 36.17
N ILE A 3 0.11 -33.50 36.40
CA ILE A 3 -1.01 -33.11 35.51
C ILE A 3 -1.18 -31.59 35.45
N TYR A 4 -1.09 -30.89 36.59
CA TYR A 4 -1.15 -29.43 36.62
C TYR A 4 0.03 -28.77 35.88
N ALA A 5 1.24 -29.34 35.99
CA ALA A 5 2.40 -28.86 35.25
C ALA A 5 2.22 -29.03 33.73
N VAL A 6 1.66 -30.17 33.28
CA VAL A 6 1.34 -30.39 31.86
C VAL A 6 0.26 -29.42 31.37
N CYS A 7 -0.79 -29.19 32.16
CA CYS A 7 -1.84 -28.21 31.81
C CYS A 7 -1.30 -26.78 31.71
N LEU A 8 -0.41 -26.36 32.61
CA LEU A 8 0.21 -25.03 32.56
C LEU A 8 1.11 -24.85 31.34
N ILE A 9 1.86 -25.89 30.95
CA ILE A 9 2.72 -25.86 29.75
C ILE A 9 1.86 -25.79 28.48
N VAL A 10 0.79 -26.58 28.38
CA VAL A 10 -0.14 -26.53 27.23
C VAL A 10 -0.83 -25.18 27.13
N PHE A 11 -1.24 -24.59 28.27
CA PHE A 11 -1.85 -23.27 28.29
C PHE A 11 -0.86 -22.17 27.88
N ALA A 12 0.40 -22.25 28.32
CA ALA A 12 1.45 -21.32 27.91
C ALA A 12 1.77 -21.41 26.41
N ILE A 13 1.80 -22.61 25.83
CA ILE A 13 2.00 -22.82 24.38
C ILE A 13 0.81 -22.25 23.59
N ALA A 14 -0.42 -22.49 24.05
CA ALA A 14 -1.63 -21.95 23.41
C ALA A 14 -1.65 -20.40 23.44
N VAL A 15 -1.23 -19.78 24.54
CA VAL A 15 -1.10 -18.32 24.66
C VAL A 15 0.02 -17.78 23.76
N ALA A 16 1.16 -18.47 23.67
CA ALA A 16 2.28 -18.07 22.80
C ALA A 16 1.94 -18.17 21.31
N CYS A 17 1.14 -19.15 20.89
CA CYS A 17 0.65 -19.26 19.50
C CYS A 17 -0.24 -18.07 19.09
N GLN A 18 -0.96 -17.45 20.02
CA GLN A 18 -1.80 -16.28 19.69
C GLN A 18 -0.98 -15.00 19.51
N ALA A 19 0.25 -14.94 20.04
CA ALA A 19 1.13 -13.78 19.93
C ALA A 19 1.80 -13.62 18.55
N GLN A 20 1.73 -14.63 17.66
CA GLN A 20 2.32 -14.59 16.32
C GLN A 20 1.31 -14.25 15.21
N GLY A 21 0.02 -14.08 15.53
CA GLY A 21 -1.03 -13.78 14.55
C GLY A 21 -1.19 -12.30 14.18
N ASN A 22 -0.38 -11.39 14.72
CA ASN A 22 -0.72 -9.96 14.70
C ASN A 22 0.46 -9.00 14.39
N GLN A 23 1.40 -9.38 13.53
CA GLN A 23 2.43 -8.45 13.04
C GLN A 23 2.56 -8.40 11.51
N ALA A 24 1.42 -8.40 10.80
CA ALA A 24 1.37 -7.89 9.44
C ALA A 24 0.36 -6.74 9.37
N LEU A 25 0.88 -5.52 9.15
CA LEU A 25 0.16 -4.30 8.72
C LEU A 25 -0.69 -3.66 9.86
N ASN A 26 -0.44 -2.44 10.33
CA ASN A 26 -0.87 -1.19 9.69
C ASN A 26 -2.03 -1.31 8.68
N ASN A 27 -3.00 -2.19 8.97
CA ASN A 27 -4.18 -2.47 8.16
C ASN A 27 -5.13 -1.27 8.20
N ASN A 28 -4.84 -0.22 7.43
CA ASN A 28 -5.91 0.49 6.76
C ASN A 28 -6.26 -0.32 5.48
N PRO A 29 -7.26 -1.21 5.51
CA PRO A 29 -7.63 -1.99 4.32
C PRO A 29 -8.05 -1.08 3.14
N ALA A 30 -8.37 0.20 3.40
CA ALA A 30 -8.76 1.15 2.36
C ALA A 30 -7.58 1.82 1.66
N TYR A 31 -6.42 2.02 2.31
CA TYR A 31 -5.35 2.81 1.69
C TYR A 31 -4.63 2.02 0.59
N THR A 32 -4.64 2.60 -0.61
CA THR A 32 -4.13 2.00 -1.85
C THR A 32 -2.82 2.59 -2.32
N GLY A 33 -2.23 3.49 -1.52
CA GLY A 33 -1.06 4.28 -1.92
C GLY A 33 -1.41 5.51 -2.76
N GLN A 34 -2.68 5.94 -2.78
CA GLN A 34 -3.08 7.14 -3.51
C GLN A 34 -2.33 8.37 -2.95
N PRO A 35 -1.59 9.11 -3.79
CA PRO A 35 -1.01 10.39 -3.42
C PRO A 35 -2.05 11.52 -3.39
N GLY A 36 -1.78 12.53 -2.56
CA GLY A 36 -2.52 13.80 -2.59
C GLY A 36 -2.02 14.80 -3.63
N CYS A 37 -0.87 14.54 -4.26
CA CYS A 37 -0.20 15.41 -5.23
C CYS A 37 -0.01 16.85 -4.69
N GLN A 38 0.39 16.98 -3.42
CA GLN A 38 0.52 18.26 -2.74
C GLN A 38 1.91 18.89 -2.90
N THR A 39 2.87 18.14 -3.45
CA THR A 39 4.27 18.58 -3.64
C THR A 39 4.63 18.64 -5.12
N GLU A 40 5.55 19.54 -5.50
CA GLU A 40 6.01 19.66 -6.89
C GLU A 40 6.75 18.39 -7.33
N GLU A 41 7.43 17.72 -6.40
CA GLU A 41 8.07 16.44 -6.64
C GLU A 41 7.05 15.39 -7.05
N GLU A 42 5.86 15.37 -6.45
CA GLU A 42 4.81 14.41 -6.79
C GLU A 42 4.26 14.58 -8.19
N VAL A 43 4.06 15.83 -8.60
CA VAL A 43 3.62 16.15 -9.97
C VAL A 43 4.74 15.86 -10.97
N THR A 44 6.00 16.08 -10.59
CA THR A 44 7.17 15.80 -11.45
C THR A 44 7.39 14.30 -11.65
N LEU A 45 7.27 13.49 -10.59
CA LEU A 45 7.39 12.03 -10.68
C LEU A 45 6.16 11.41 -11.37
N ALA A 46 5.00 12.04 -11.20
CA ALA A 46 3.69 11.76 -11.79
C ALA A 46 3.07 10.38 -11.49
N LEU A 47 3.84 9.30 -11.45
CA LEU A 47 3.32 7.93 -11.41
C LEU A 47 3.75 7.18 -10.15
N TYR A 48 2.77 6.62 -9.45
CA TYR A 48 2.93 5.94 -8.18
C TYR A 48 2.31 4.54 -8.20
N PRO A 49 2.95 3.54 -7.59
CA PRO A 49 2.43 2.17 -7.62
C PRO A 49 1.15 2.05 -6.80
N HIS A 50 0.17 1.33 -7.32
CA HIS A 50 -0.96 0.90 -6.51
C HIS A 50 -0.54 -0.29 -5.62
N PHE A 51 -0.82 -0.23 -4.32
CA PHE A 51 -0.30 -1.23 -3.36
C PHE A 51 -0.83 -2.65 -3.55
N ARG A 52 -2.06 -2.79 -4.08
CA ARG A 52 -2.72 -4.08 -4.31
C ARG A 52 -2.83 -4.52 -5.78
N LEU A 53 -3.17 -3.60 -6.68
CA LEU A 53 -3.39 -3.87 -8.10
C LEU A 53 -2.07 -3.75 -8.86
N ARG A 54 -1.49 -4.88 -9.26
CA ARG A 54 -0.21 -4.92 -9.99
C ARG A 54 -0.26 -4.28 -11.39
N ASN A 55 -1.45 -4.22 -12.00
CA ASN A 55 -1.66 -3.63 -13.32
C ASN A 55 -2.24 -2.21 -13.23
N ALA A 56 -2.20 -1.57 -12.06
CA ALA A 56 -2.71 -0.22 -11.89
C ALA A 56 -1.71 0.66 -11.15
N TYR A 57 -1.87 1.96 -11.33
CA TYR A 57 -1.03 3.00 -10.74
C TYR A 57 -1.84 4.26 -10.50
N TRP A 58 -1.33 5.12 -9.64
CA TRP A 58 -1.88 6.44 -9.39
C TRP A 58 -1.13 7.47 -10.23
N ARG A 59 -1.86 8.36 -10.90
CA ARG A 59 -1.31 9.50 -11.65
C ARG A 59 -1.59 10.81 -10.93
N CYS A 60 -0.52 11.51 -10.58
CA CYS A 60 -0.54 12.92 -10.24
C CYS A 60 -0.38 13.77 -11.51
N SER A 61 -1.38 14.58 -11.83
CA SER A 61 -1.35 15.48 -13.00
C SER A 61 -1.38 16.95 -12.61
N VAL A 62 -2.05 17.30 -11.51
CA VAL A 62 -2.28 18.67 -11.07
C VAL A 62 -1.93 18.79 -9.59
N LEU A 63 -1.20 19.86 -9.24
CA LEU A 63 -0.82 20.14 -7.86
C LEU A 63 -2.06 20.44 -7.01
N GLY A 64 -2.14 19.82 -5.83
CA GLY A 64 -3.25 19.96 -4.89
C GLY A 64 -4.50 19.20 -5.27
N GLN A 65 -4.47 18.37 -6.32
CA GLN A 65 -5.58 17.49 -6.70
C GLN A 65 -5.22 16.04 -6.42
N PRO A 66 -6.13 15.24 -5.84
CA PRO A 66 -5.86 13.84 -5.55
C PRO A 66 -5.54 13.07 -6.84
N ALA A 67 -4.61 12.13 -6.75
CA ALA A 67 -4.18 11.34 -7.91
C ALA A 67 -5.32 10.49 -8.47
N THR A 68 -5.33 10.30 -9.79
CA THR A 68 -6.33 9.46 -10.48
C THR A 68 -5.82 8.03 -10.65
N LEU A 69 -6.72 7.05 -10.56
CA LEU A 69 -6.39 5.65 -10.81
C LEU A 69 -6.31 5.37 -12.31
N GLU A 70 -5.21 4.81 -12.77
CA GLU A 70 -5.02 4.34 -14.14
C GLU A 70 -4.62 2.88 -14.18
N VAL A 71 -4.98 2.20 -15.28
CA VAL A 71 -4.77 0.77 -15.48
C VAL A 71 -3.91 0.57 -16.72
N CYS A 72 -2.89 -0.28 -16.59
CA CYS A 72 -2.02 -0.68 -17.69
C CYS A 72 -2.79 -1.47 -18.77
N PRO A 73 -2.29 -1.48 -20.01
CA PRO A 73 -2.79 -2.36 -21.07
C PRO A 73 -2.86 -3.83 -20.65
N VAL A 74 -3.65 -4.61 -21.40
CA VAL A 74 -3.75 -6.05 -21.21
C VAL A 74 -2.37 -6.69 -21.36
N ALA A 75 -2.07 -7.69 -20.51
CA ALA A 75 -0.79 -8.40 -20.45
C ALA A 75 0.41 -7.58 -19.96
N GLU A 76 0.17 -6.42 -19.35
CA GLU A 76 1.20 -5.59 -18.71
C GLU A 76 0.92 -5.34 -17.21
N GLY A 77 1.99 -5.09 -16.46
CA GLY A 77 1.97 -4.68 -15.06
C GLY A 77 2.74 -3.37 -14.88
N PHE A 78 2.33 -2.55 -13.91
CA PHE A 78 3.06 -1.32 -13.59
C PHE A 78 4.33 -1.65 -12.79
N LEU A 79 5.47 -1.08 -13.20
CA LEU A 79 6.75 -1.25 -12.54
C LEU A 79 7.29 0.11 -12.07
N GLU A 80 7.34 0.31 -10.75
CA GLU A 80 7.69 1.61 -10.14
C GLU A 80 9.08 2.12 -10.53
N PRO A 81 10.16 1.31 -10.56
CA PRO A 81 11.50 1.80 -10.91
C PRO A 81 11.60 2.36 -12.34
N LEU A 82 10.74 1.89 -13.25
CA LEU A 82 10.64 2.40 -14.62
C LEU A 82 9.52 3.42 -14.79
N ARG A 83 8.65 3.57 -13.78
CA ARG A 83 7.39 4.32 -13.84
C ARG A 83 6.63 4.07 -15.13
N ALA A 84 6.49 2.81 -15.51
CA ALA A 84 5.88 2.42 -16.76
C ALA A 84 5.13 1.09 -16.64
N CYS A 85 4.19 0.89 -17.56
CA CYS A 85 3.63 -0.42 -17.81
C CYS A 85 4.64 -1.26 -18.58
N VAL A 86 4.91 -2.47 -18.09
CA VAL A 86 5.85 -3.41 -18.70
C VAL A 86 5.16 -4.76 -18.91
N PRO A 87 5.55 -5.53 -19.94
CA PRO A 87 5.09 -6.91 -20.09
C PRO A 87 5.34 -7.73 -18.83
N TRP A 88 4.41 -8.63 -18.48
CA TRP A 88 4.52 -9.43 -17.24
C TRP A 88 5.83 -10.21 -17.08
N GLY A 89 6.47 -10.61 -18.19
CA GLY A 89 7.77 -11.30 -18.16
C GLY A 89 8.94 -10.44 -17.67
N LEU A 90 8.80 -9.10 -17.68
CA LEU A 90 9.79 -8.14 -17.16
C LEU A 90 9.39 -7.59 -15.79
N TRP A 91 8.16 -7.82 -15.37
CA TRP A 91 7.63 -7.30 -14.12
C TRP A 91 8.20 -8.06 -12.91
N TYR A 92 8.53 -7.33 -11.85
CA TYR A 92 8.93 -7.90 -10.57
C TYR A 92 8.32 -7.13 -9.40
N TRP A 93 8.18 -7.80 -8.27
CA TRP A 93 7.64 -7.20 -7.06
C TRP A 93 8.61 -6.17 -6.48
N THR A 94 8.12 -4.96 -6.21
CA THR A 94 8.83 -3.93 -5.47
C THR A 94 8.17 -3.69 -4.11
N PRO A 95 8.94 -3.34 -3.06
CA PRO A 95 8.35 -2.96 -1.79
C PRO A 95 7.45 -1.74 -1.96
N THR A 96 6.31 -1.72 -1.25
CA THR A 96 5.41 -0.57 -1.26
C THR A 96 6.00 0.56 -0.43
N VAL A 97 6.15 1.74 -1.03
CA VAL A 97 6.61 2.95 -0.35
C VAL A 97 5.48 3.97 -0.39
N ALA A 98 5.21 4.60 0.76
CA ALA A 98 4.20 5.65 0.84
C ALA A 98 4.64 6.87 0.02
N PRO A 99 3.73 7.48 -0.76
CA PRO A 99 4.02 8.75 -1.42
C PRO A 99 4.23 9.88 -0.37
N PRO A 100 4.85 11.00 -0.77
CA PRO A 100 5.10 12.14 0.12
C PRO A 100 3.84 12.67 0.82
N SER A 101 2.69 12.66 0.15
CA SER A 101 1.42 13.13 0.69
C SER A 101 0.27 12.15 0.48
N ALA A 102 -0.73 12.21 1.37
CA ALA A 102 -2.02 11.54 1.19
C ALA A 102 -3.08 12.55 0.71
N PRO A 103 -4.20 12.09 0.11
CA PRO A 103 -5.32 12.96 -0.25
C PRO A 103 -5.89 13.69 0.95
N LEU A 104 -6.25 14.96 0.78
CA LEU A 104 -6.92 15.72 1.82
C LEU A 104 -8.36 15.19 2.01
N PRO A 105 -8.89 15.20 3.24
CA PRO A 105 -10.30 14.92 3.46
C PRO A 105 -11.16 15.98 2.75
N PRO A 106 -12.31 15.59 2.20
CA PRO A 106 -13.18 16.49 1.42
C PRO A 106 -13.69 17.71 2.22
N THR A 107 -13.58 17.69 3.56
CA THR A 107 -13.96 18.82 4.41
C THR A 107 -12.95 19.96 4.42
N LEU A 108 -11.70 19.72 4.01
CA LEU A 108 -10.67 20.78 3.92
C LEU A 108 -10.69 21.50 2.57
N GLU A 109 -11.13 20.85 1.49
CA GLU A 109 -11.26 21.48 0.17
C GLU A 109 -12.33 22.58 0.11
N VAL A 110 -13.34 22.53 0.99
CA VAL A 110 -14.44 23.52 1.02
C VAL A 110 -14.05 24.82 1.74
N LEU A 111 -12.92 24.83 2.46
CA LEU A 111 -12.45 25.99 3.23
C LEU A 111 -11.33 26.78 2.53
N ALA A 112 -10.87 26.33 1.36
CA ALA A 112 -9.77 26.92 0.60
C ALA A 112 -10.26 27.69 -0.63
#